data_AF-U1PZT6-F1
#
_entry.id   AF-U1PZT6-F1
#
_cell.length_a   1.000
_cell.length_b   1.000
_cell.length_c   1.000
_cell.angle_alpha   90.00
_cell.angle_beta   90.00
_cell.angle_gamma   90.00
#
_symmetry.space_group_name_H-M   'P 1'
#
loop_
_entity.id
_entity.type
_entity.pdbx_description
1 polymer ?
#
loop_
_entity_poly.entity_id
_entity_poly.type
_entity_poly.pdbx_seq_one_letter_code
_entity_poly.pdbx_strand_id
1 'polypeptide(L)'
;MPRRFNTYCPNCDSHNEHEVEKVRSGRSTGMKWNARQTRRNKSTIGNAGKFSKVPGGDKPTKKTHLKYICSGCGKAHMREGWR
;
A
#
# COMPACT_ATOMS: atom_id res chain seq x y z
N MET A 1 -16.08 -2.27 11.18
CA MET A 1 -16.26 -1.77 9.80
C MET A 1 -17.09 -2.79 9.05
N PRO A 2 -18.26 -2.42 8.48
CA PRO A 2 -19.08 -3.34 7.71
C PRO A 2 -18.30 -3.85 6.50
N ARG A 3 -18.51 -5.12 6.14
CA ARG A 3 -17.85 -5.71 4.96
C ARG A 3 -18.38 -5.11 3.66
N ARG A 4 -19.66 -4.74 3.62
CA ARG A 4 -20.31 -4.11 2.47
C ARG A 4 -21.17 -2.93 2.90
N PHE A 5 -21.15 -1.84 2.13
CA PHE A 5 -22.03 -0.69 2.33
C PHE A 5 -22.12 0.17 1.07
N ASN A 6 -23.19 0.96 0.94
CA ASN A 6 -23.36 1.88 -0.18
C ASN A 6 -22.52 3.15 -0.01
N THR A 7 -21.73 3.50 -1.02
CA THR A 7 -20.96 4.75 -1.04
C THR A 7 -20.65 5.18 -2.47
N TYR A 8 -20.15 6.40 -2.62
CA TYR A 8 -19.78 6.96 -3.92
C TYR A 8 -18.61 6.19 -4.55
N CYS A 9 -18.78 5.77 -5.81
CA CYS A 9 -17.73 5.19 -6.64
C CYS A 9 -17.18 6.25 -7.61
N PRO A 10 -15.89 6.63 -7.52
CA PRO A 10 -15.29 7.62 -8.43
C PRO A 10 -15.14 7.11 -9.87
N ASN A 11 -15.27 5.81 -10.10
CA ASN A 11 -15.14 5.20 -11.42
C ASN A 11 -16.48 5.08 -12.16
N CYS A 12 -17.59 5.03 -11.42
CA CYS A 12 -18.95 4.94 -11.96
C CYS A 12 -19.71 6.26 -11.84
N ASP A 13 -19.13 7.25 -11.16
CA ASP A 13 -19.73 8.55 -10.87
C ASP A 13 -21.12 8.46 -10.20
N SER A 14 -21.30 7.44 -9.36
CA SER A 14 -22.58 7.10 -8.75
C SER A 14 -22.41 6.30 -7.45
N HIS A 15 -23.45 6.29 -6.62
CA HIS A 15 -23.48 5.52 -5.38
C HIS A 15 -23.79 4.05 -5.65
N ASN A 16 -22.90 3.17 -5.20
CA ASN A 16 -23.01 1.72 -5.40
C ASN A 16 -22.61 1.00 -4.11
N GLU A 17 -22.98 -0.29 -4.00
CA GLU A 17 -22.47 -1.14 -2.94
C GLU A 17 -20.95 -1.33 -3.12
N HIS A 18 -20.20 -1.16 -2.03
CA HIS A 18 -18.76 -1.39 -2.00
C HIS A 18 -18.40 -2.44 -0.97
N GLU A 19 -17.51 -3.35 -1.35
CA GLU A 19 -16.87 -4.30 -0.45
C GLU A 19 -15.55 -3.73 0.10
N VAL A 20 -15.35 -3.87 1.40
CA VAL A 20 -14.17 -3.39 2.12
C VAL A 20 -13.20 -4.52 2.39
N GLU A 21 -11.96 -4.37 1.95
CA GLU A 21 -10.88 -5.32 2.23
C GLU A 21 -9.68 -4.60 2.85
N LYS A 22 -8.98 -5.26 3.79
CA LYS A 22 -7.66 -4.82 4.23
C LYS A 22 -6.64 -5.09 3.13
N VAL A 23 -5.86 -4.08 2.77
CA VAL A 23 -4.85 -4.25 1.71
C VAL A 23 -3.76 -5.22 2.18
N ARG A 24 -3.47 -6.21 1.34
CA ARG A 24 -2.38 -7.17 1.54
C ARG A 24 -1.13 -6.72 0.79
N SER A 25 0.03 -6.88 1.41
CA SER A 25 1.32 -6.56 0.78
C SER A 25 1.62 -7.53 -0.35
N GLY A 26 1.86 -7.02 -1.56
CA GLY A 26 2.31 -7.81 -2.70
C GLY A 26 3.79 -8.20 -2.60
N ARG A 27 4.18 -9.29 -3.27
CA ARG A 27 5.58 -9.75 -3.31
C ARG A 27 6.45 -8.74 -4.07
N SER A 28 7.62 -8.41 -3.50
CA SER A 28 8.59 -7.54 -4.15
C SER A 28 9.23 -8.24 -5.37
N THR A 29 9.35 -7.53 -6.50
CA THR A 29 9.96 -8.10 -7.72
C THR A 29 11.49 -8.07 -7.73
N GLY A 30 12.13 -7.27 -6.87
CA GLY A 30 13.60 -7.11 -6.85
C GLY A 30 14.20 -6.37 -8.05
N MET A 31 13.42 -6.09 -9.09
CA MET A 31 13.88 -5.44 -10.32
C MET A 31 13.72 -3.92 -10.32
N LYS A 32 13.20 -3.32 -9.24
CA LYS A 32 13.04 -1.87 -9.14
C LYS A 32 14.39 -1.16 -9.10
N TRP A 33 14.44 0.09 -9.55
CA TRP A 33 15.69 0.87 -9.60
C TRP A 33 16.42 0.91 -8.26
N ASN A 34 15.71 1.08 -7.15
CA ASN A 34 16.31 1.10 -5.81
C ASN A 34 16.98 -0.24 -5.43
N ALA A 35 16.41 -1.37 -5.83
CA ALA A 35 17.04 -2.68 -5.59
C ALA A 35 18.34 -2.83 -6.39
N ARG A 36 18.37 -2.34 -7.64
CA ARG A 36 19.61 -2.29 -8.45
C ARG A 36 20.64 -1.34 -7.85
N GLN A 37 20.20 -0.17 -7.38
CA GLN A 37 21.06 0.80 -6.70
C GLN A 37 21.66 0.22 -5.42
N THR A 38 20.85 -0.46 -4.61
CA THR A 38 21.29 -1.15 -3.38
C THR A 38 22.36 -2.18 -3.70
N ARG A 39 22.13 -3.03 -4.70
CA ARG A 39 23.12 -4.05 -5.12
C ARG A 39 24.44 -3.44 -5.58
N ARG A 40 24.40 -2.34 -6.35
CA ARG A 40 25.60 -1.62 -6.80
C ARG A 40 26.39 -0.97 -5.66
N ASN A 41 25.72 -0.45 -4.63
CA ASN A 41 26.41 0.21 -3.52
C ASN A 41 26.92 -0.78 -2.49
N LYS A 42 26.22 -1.91 -2.29
CA LYS A 42 26.64 -2.98 -1.39
C LYS A 42 27.72 -3.89 -1.99
N SER A 43 28.06 -3.75 -3.28
CA SER A 43 29.14 -4.51 -3.91
C SER A 43 30.54 -3.97 -3.63
N THR A 44 30.66 -2.80 -3.00
CA THR A 44 31.94 -2.20 -2.60
C THR A 44 32.22 -2.52 -1.13
N ILE A 45 33.51 -2.63 -0.77
CA ILE A 45 33.94 -2.85 0.61
C ILE A 45 33.66 -1.59 1.45
N GLY A 46 33.13 -1.79 2.67
CA GLY A 46 32.88 -0.72 3.63
C GLY A 46 31.41 -0.28 3.71
N ASN A 47 31.18 0.94 4.19
CA ASN A 47 29.84 1.47 4.44
C ASN A 47 29.14 1.86 3.12
N ALA A 48 27.89 1.42 2.92
CA ALA A 48 27.10 1.71 1.72
C ALA A 48 26.15 2.92 1.91
N GLY A 49 26.47 3.83 2.83
CA GLY A 49 25.72 5.03 3.15
C GLY A 49 24.27 4.72 3.54
N LYS A 50 23.31 5.29 2.80
CA LYS A 50 21.86 5.09 3.03
C LYS A 50 21.44 3.61 3.02
N PHE A 51 22.19 2.73 2.36
CA PHE A 51 21.89 1.30 2.25
C PHE A 51 22.37 0.46 3.44
N SER A 52 23.15 1.06 4.35
CA SER A 52 23.55 0.48 5.62
C SER A 52 22.64 0.88 6.79
N LYS A 53 21.65 1.75 6.55
CA LYS A 53 20.66 2.14 7.57
C LYS A 53 19.71 0.98 7.87
N VAL A 54 19.52 0.67 9.14
CA VAL A 54 18.55 -0.32 9.62
C VAL A 54 17.18 0.36 9.77
N PRO A 55 16.10 -0.14 9.13
CA PRO A 55 14.75 0.39 9.36
C PRO A 55 14.36 0.21 10.83
N GLY A 56 13.76 1.24 11.43
CA GLY A 56 13.36 1.18 12.84
C GLY A 56 12.24 2.15 13.18
N GLY A 57 11.60 1.88 14.33
CA GLY A 57 10.55 2.69 14.92
C GLY A 57 9.15 2.29 14.45
N ASP A 58 8.23 2.19 15.42
CA ASP A 58 6.81 1.99 15.17
C ASP A 58 5.98 3.01 15.96
N LYS A 59 4.91 3.50 15.32
CA LYS A 59 3.91 4.32 16.02
C LYS A 59 3.03 3.39 16.86
N PRO A 60 2.53 3.87 18.02
CA PRO A 60 1.63 3.08 18.88
C PRO A 60 0.36 2.64 18.15
N THR A 61 -0.15 3.45 17.23
CA THR A 61 -1.28 3.12 16.34
C THR A 61 -0.95 3.44 14.88
N LYS A 62 -1.48 2.62 13.96
CA LYS A 62 -1.29 2.73 12.51
C LYS A 62 -2.61 3.11 11.86
N LYS A 63 -2.56 3.91 10.79
CA LYS A 63 -3.76 4.26 10.02
C LYS A 63 -4.34 3.00 9.36
N THR A 64 -5.66 2.94 9.25
CA THR A 64 -6.36 1.92 8.46
C THR A 64 -5.93 2.01 6.99
N HIS A 65 -5.65 0.86 6.37
CA HIS A 65 -5.29 0.77 4.95
C HIS A 65 -6.26 -0.18 4.26
N LEU A 66 -7.32 0.41 3.71
CA LEU A 66 -8.48 -0.30 3.19
C LEU A 66 -8.64 -0.05 1.69
N LYS A 67 -9.11 -1.09 1.00
CA LYS A 67 -9.54 -1.04 -0.39
C LYS A 67 -11.07 -1.08 -0.43
N TYR A 68 -11.68 -0.18 -1.22
CA TYR A 68 -13.12 -0.13 -1.45
C TYR A 68 -13.39 -0.60 -2.87
N ILE A 69 -13.90 -1.83 -3.01
CA ILE A 69 -14.17 -2.48 -4.29
C ILE A 69 -15.64 -2.25 -4.64
N CYS A 70 -15.92 -1.55 -5.75
CA CYS A 70 -17.28 -1.30 -6.19
C CYS A 70 -17.90 -2.59 -6.77
N SER A 71 -19.07 -3.00 -6.27
CA SER A 71 -19.80 -4.16 -6.78
C SER A 71 -20.32 -3.94 -8.21
N GLY A 72 -20.55 -2.69 -8.64
CA GLY A 72 -21.05 -2.37 -9.98
C GLY A 72 -20.01 -2.48 -11.10
N CYS A 73 -18.76 -2.07 -10.86
CA CYS A 73 -17.70 -2.06 -11.89
C CYS A 73 -16.48 -2.93 -11.56
N GLY A 74 -16.42 -3.52 -10.36
CA GLY A 74 -15.30 -4.31 -9.86
C GLY A 74 -14.01 -3.52 -9.59
N LYS A 75 -13.93 -2.24 -10.00
CA LYS A 75 -12.78 -1.40 -9.76
C LYS A 75 -12.73 -0.95 -8.30
N ALA A 76 -11.51 -0.77 -7.81
CA ALA A 76 -11.28 -0.35 -6.44
C ALA A 76 -10.77 1.09 -6.35
N HIS A 77 -11.08 1.76 -5.24
CA HIS A 77 -10.49 3.03 -4.85
C HIS A 77 -10.00 3.00 -3.39
N MET A 78 -9.15 3.95 -3.03
CA MET A 78 -8.61 4.11 -1.68
C MET A 78 -9.12 5.42 -1.06
N ARG A 79 -9.16 5.48 0.27
CA ARG A 79 -9.51 6.68 1.04
C ARG A 79 -8.46 6.94 2.11
N GLU A 80 -8.50 8.13 2.70
CA GLU A 80 -7.66 8.43 3.85
C GLU A 80 -8.00 7.49 5.02
N GLY A 81 -6.96 6.90 5.61
CA GLY A 81 -7.07 6.07 6.81
C GLY A 81 -7.09 6.88 8.09
N TRP A 82 -7.73 6.32 9.11
CA TRP A 82 -7.79 6.85 10.48
C TRP A 82 -7.05 5.91 11.44
N ARG A 83 -6.67 6.40 12.63
CA ARG A 83 -5.97 5.60 13.67
C ARG A 83 -6.94 4.84 14.53
#